data_AF-A0AAN0M3P2-F1
#
_entry.id   AF-A0AAN0M3P2-F1
#
_cell.length_a   1.000
_cell.length_b   1.000
_cell.length_c   1.000
_cell.angle_alpha   90.00
_cell.angle_beta   90.00
_cell.angle_gamma   90.00
#
_symmetry.space_group_name_H-M   'P 1'
#
loop_
_entity.id
_entity.type
_entity.pdbx_description
1 polymer ?
#
loop_
_entity_poly.entity_id
_entity_poly.type
_entity_poly.pdbx_seq_one_letter_code
_entity_poly.pdbx_strand_id
1 'polypeptide(L)'
;MTSSEIIAVLPGTLTSSVHVQLQFVPAHGYTAVLAQHPRSAIKLPLSRKDVLLTAAQRQAWLEQCMQCGTVLPFGMDSMIDQADVPALIAANRPLLDALASRFAGKVQFQVTVSWDPQGVLSKFRNSPELSGLFGEVSIAPDKLSLSVKALSERLQNQILHLLEKVASEVLQLPVTDDMLTNSVVLVETSRLAELDQTIEAIDAIWTEGLRIKQIGPAPAASFASLAPRKITARDIEIALETIGSRPHDTQQDIARARRDALLQSPLAAADIKRSAEIIDAAFRVGTNNQAFFLCTAISDGQAAFVTQRKVA
;
A
#
# COMPACT_ATOMS: atom_id res chain seq x y z
N MET A 1 27.45 5.89 -13.62
CA MET A 1 26.75 5.44 -12.40
C MET A 1 25.62 4.53 -12.83
N THR A 2 25.55 3.32 -12.27
CA THR A 2 24.48 2.36 -12.55
C THR A 2 23.35 2.61 -11.56
N SER A 3 22.31 3.30 -12.02
CA SER A 3 21.11 3.50 -11.20
C SER A 3 20.39 2.18 -11.01
N SER A 4 19.98 1.88 -9.78
CA SER A 4 19.26 0.65 -9.41
C SER A 4 17.85 0.99 -8.94
N GLU A 5 16.92 0.05 -9.05
CA GLU A 5 15.60 0.22 -8.44
C GLU A 5 15.72 -0.13 -6.96
N ILE A 6 15.29 0.75 -6.06
CA ILE A 6 15.05 0.38 -4.67
C ILE A 6 13.68 -0.31 -4.59
N ILE A 7 13.68 -1.58 -4.20
CA ILE A 7 12.45 -2.37 -4.14
C ILE A 7 11.84 -2.40 -2.74
N ALA A 8 12.66 -2.29 -1.70
CA ALA A 8 12.25 -2.30 -0.31
C ALA A 8 13.31 -1.71 0.63
N VAL A 9 12.88 -1.39 1.85
CA VAL A 9 13.73 -1.18 3.01
C VAL A 9 13.35 -2.17 4.12
N LEU A 10 14.34 -2.73 4.80
CA LEU A 10 14.20 -3.71 5.88
C LEU A 10 14.80 -3.12 7.17
N PRO A 11 14.14 -3.23 8.33
CA PRO A 11 14.77 -2.93 9.62
C PRO A 11 15.97 -3.87 9.88
N GLY A 12 17.05 -3.33 10.43
CA GLY A 12 18.28 -4.07 10.75
C GLY A 12 19.39 -3.90 9.72
N THR A 13 20.54 -4.54 10.00
CA THR A 13 21.75 -4.47 9.19
C THR A 13 22.02 -5.84 8.57
N LEU A 14 21.66 -6.00 7.30
CA LEU A 14 21.85 -7.22 6.53
C LEU A 14 22.97 -7.00 5.51
N THR A 15 23.95 -7.89 5.48
CA THR A 15 25.15 -7.76 4.64
C THR A 15 25.21 -8.80 3.52
N SER A 16 24.48 -9.91 3.64
CA SER A 16 24.40 -10.95 2.62
C SER A 16 23.08 -10.86 1.87
N SER A 17 23.14 -10.83 0.54
CA SER A 17 21.94 -10.98 -0.27
C SER A 17 21.50 -12.43 -0.32
N VAL A 18 20.18 -12.65 -0.24
CA VAL A 18 19.55 -13.96 -0.45
C VAL A 18 19.55 -14.34 -1.95
N HIS A 19 19.71 -13.37 -2.85
CA HIS A 19 19.60 -13.56 -4.30
C HIS A 19 20.66 -12.80 -5.09
N VAL A 20 21.25 -13.42 -6.11
CA VAL A 20 22.38 -12.84 -6.89
C VAL A 20 22.03 -11.51 -7.60
N GLN A 21 20.74 -11.25 -7.84
CA GLN A 21 20.25 -10.04 -8.52
C GLN A 21 19.88 -8.90 -7.56
N LEU A 22 19.90 -9.15 -6.25
CA LEU A 22 19.59 -8.16 -5.23
C LEU A 22 20.87 -7.72 -4.52
N GLN A 23 20.97 -6.43 -4.26
CA GLN A 23 22.05 -5.83 -3.51
C GLN A 23 21.50 -5.23 -2.22
N PHE A 24 22.15 -5.53 -1.11
CA PHE A 24 21.73 -5.11 0.22
C PHE A 24 22.68 -4.01 0.68
N VAL A 25 22.13 -2.84 1.00
CA VAL A 25 22.89 -1.64 1.34
C VAL A 25 22.48 -1.17 2.75
N PRO A 26 23.27 -1.53 3.79
CA PRO A 26 22.96 -1.13 5.14
C PRO A 26 23.28 0.35 5.40
N ALA A 27 22.36 1.06 6.05
CA ALA A 27 22.61 2.38 6.62
C ALA A 27 21.65 2.69 7.77
N HIS A 28 22.13 3.39 8.80
CA HIS A 28 21.32 3.93 9.91
C HIS A 28 20.35 2.92 10.58
N GLY A 29 20.74 1.66 10.73
CA GLY A 29 19.91 0.62 11.36
C GLY A 29 18.85 0.01 10.43
N TYR A 30 18.93 0.29 9.13
CA TYR A 30 18.10 -0.28 8.09
C TYR A 30 18.97 -0.83 6.95
N THR A 31 18.36 -1.64 6.09
CA THR A 31 18.97 -2.14 4.86
C THR A 31 18.06 -1.83 3.68
N ALA A 32 18.55 -1.08 2.71
CA ALA A 32 17.88 -0.92 1.42
C ALA A 32 18.17 -2.14 0.54
N VAL A 33 17.14 -2.64 -0.12
CA VAL A 33 17.24 -3.72 -1.11
C VAL A 33 17.13 -3.09 -2.48
N LEU A 34 18.22 -3.19 -3.25
CA LEU A 34 18.32 -2.68 -4.61
C LEU A 34 18.27 -3.84 -5.59
N ALA A 35 17.45 -3.72 -6.63
CA ALA A 35 17.45 -4.63 -7.76
C ALA A 35 18.25 -4.02 -8.91
N GLN A 36 19.19 -4.79 -9.46
CA GLN A 36 19.84 -4.42 -10.71
C GLN A 36 18.84 -4.63 -11.84
N HIS A 37 18.21 -3.57 -12.31
CA HIS A 37 17.36 -3.67 -13.49
C HIS A 37 18.26 -3.82 -14.73
N PRO A 38 18.15 -4.90 -15.52
CA PRO A 38 18.98 -5.08 -16.72
C PRO A 38 18.65 -4.07 -17.85
N ARG A 39 17.75 -3.11 -17.61
CA ARG A 39 17.26 -2.18 -18.62
C ARG A 39 17.29 -0.76 -18.08
N SER A 40 18.36 -0.03 -18.38
CA SER A 40 18.30 1.42 -18.41
C SER A 40 17.23 1.83 -19.44
N ALA A 41 16.21 2.57 -19.01
CA ALA A 41 15.51 3.54 -19.84
C ALA A 41 15.01 3.08 -21.23
N ILE A 42 14.36 1.91 -21.36
CA ILE A 42 13.61 1.63 -22.60
C ILE A 42 12.25 2.31 -22.52
N LYS A 43 12.18 3.54 -23.04
CA LYS A 43 10.94 4.26 -23.38
C LYS A 43 10.26 3.64 -24.61
N LEU A 44 9.93 2.35 -24.56
CA LEU A 44 9.05 1.72 -25.54
C LEU A 44 7.79 1.27 -24.80
N PRO A 45 6.61 1.24 -25.46
CA PRO A 45 5.44 0.64 -24.86
C PRO A 45 5.77 -0.82 -24.56
N LEU A 46 5.98 -1.14 -23.28
CA LEU A 46 6.15 -2.51 -22.82
C LEU A 46 4.89 -3.28 -23.21
N SER A 47 5.07 -4.50 -23.72
CA SER A 47 3.91 -5.36 -23.93
C SER A 47 3.24 -5.61 -22.57
N ARG A 48 1.92 -5.82 -22.56
CA ARG A 48 1.20 -6.20 -21.33
C ARG A 48 1.85 -7.41 -20.64
N LYS A 49 2.41 -8.33 -21.43
CA LYS A 49 3.14 -9.51 -20.94
C LYS A 49 4.42 -9.11 -20.19
N ASP A 50 5.21 -8.19 -20.72
CA ASP A 50 6.45 -7.74 -20.08
C ASP A 50 6.18 -6.99 -18.76
N VAL A 51 5.12 -6.18 -18.72
CA VAL A 51 4.68 -5.51 -17.50
C VAL A 51 4.30 -6.53 -16.43
N LEU A 52 3.50 -7.54 -16.80
CA LEU A 52 3.08 -8.60 -15.86
C LEU A 52 4.28 -9.43 -15.37
N LEU A 53 5.23 -9.76 -16.24
CA LEU A 53 6.44 -10.48 -15.86
C LEU A 53 7.32 -9.65 -14.91
N THR A 54 7.47 -8.35 -15.17
CA THR A 54 8.25 -7.45 -14.30
C THR A 54 7.59 -7.31 -12.93
N ALA A 55 6.26 -7.13 -12.90
CA ALA A 55 5.50 -7.08 -11.65
C ALA A 55 5.60 -8.39 -10.85
N ALA A 56 5.48 -9.54 -11.52
CA ALA A 56 5.61 -10.86 -10.88
C ALA A 56 7.03 -11.09 -10.33
N GLN A 57 8.06 -10.72 -11.09
CA GLN A 57 9.45 -10.83 -10.63
C GLN A 57 9.70 -9.94 -9.40
N ARG A 58 9.19 -8.71 -9.42
CA ARG A 58 9.30 -7.79 -8.30
C ARG A 58 8.56 -8.29 -7.06
N GLN A 59 7.37 -8.85 -7.24
CA GLN A 59 6.62 -9.48 -6.16
C GLN A 59 7.39 -10.65 -5.55
N ALA A 60 8.01 -11.50 -6.38
CA ALA A 60 8.84 -12.59 -5.91
C ALA A 60 10.05 -12.10 -5.09
N TRP A 61 10.70 -11.00 -5.49
CA TRP A 61 11.78 -10.41 -4.69
C TRP A 61 11.30 -9.86 -3.34
N LEU A 62 10.14 -9.21 -3.33
CA LEU A 62 9.50 -8.73 -2.11
C LEU A 62 9.19 -9.88 -1.14
N GLU A 63 8.61 -10.97 -1.64
CA GLU A 63 8.32 -12.17 -0.85
C GLU A 63 9.59 -12.83 -0.29
N GLN A 64 10.67 -12.89 -1.08
CA GLN A 64 11.97 -13.38 -0.61
C GLN A 64 12.52 -12.51 0.53
N CYS A 65 12.35 -11.19 0.46
CA CYS A 65 12.78 -10.28 1.52
C CYS A 65 12.03 -10.50 2.84
N MET A 66 10.82 -11.09 2.82
CA MET A 66 10.06 -11.35 4.05
C MET A 66 10.76 -12.35 4.97
N GLN A 67 11.62 -13.22 4.43
CA GLN A 67 12.44 -14.14 5.24
C GLN A 67 13.45 -13.38 6.13
N CYS A 68 13.76 -12.13 5.79
CA CYS A 68 14.68 -11.28 6.52
C CYS A 68 13.98 -10.39 7.57
N GLY A 69 12.64 -10.38 7.62
CA GLY A 69 11.85 -9.57 8.56
C GLY A 69 10.82 -8.68 7.88
N THR A 70 10.44 -7.59 8.55
CA THR A 70 9.43 -6.65 8.04
C THR A 70 9.92 -5.92 6.79
N VAL A 71 9.18 -6.06 5.70
CA VAL A 71 9.50 -5.43 4.41
C VAL A 71 8.70 -4.14 4.27
N LEU A 72 9.38 -3.02 4.02
CA LEU A 72 8.79 -1.74 3.66
C LEU A 72 8.92 -1.57 2.14
N PRO A 73 7.90 -1.93 1.35
CA PRO A 73 8.01 -1.97 -0.10
C PRO A 73 8.06 -0.56 -0.66
N PHE A 74 8.84 -0.37 -1.71
CA PHE A 74 8.81 0.84 -2.53
C PHE A 74 7.80 0.69 -3.68
N GLY A 75 7.31 1.79 -4.22
CA GLY A 75 6.59 1.79 -5.49
C GLY A 75 7.50 1.40 -6.66
N MET A 76 6.91 0.96 -7.76
CA MET A 76 7.66 0.68 -9.00
C MET A 76 8.41 1.93 -9.50
N ASP A 77 9.49 1.70 -10.25
CA ASP A 77 10.30 2.74 -10.87
C ASP A 77 10.98 3.72 -9.88
N SER A 78 11.14 3.27 -8.62
CA SER A 78 11.88 4.00 -7.59
C SER A 78 13.39 3.87 -7.84
N MET A 79 13.93 4.69 -8.73
CA MET A 79 15.36 4.65 -9.08
C MET A 79 16.22 5.44 -8.09
N ILE A 80 17.30 4.82 -7.62
CA ILE A 80 18.28 5.45 -6.72
C ILE A 80 19.70 4.94 -7.01
N ASP A 81 20.68 5.82 -6.82
CA ASP A 81 22.08 5.42 -6.81
C ASP A 81 22.45 4.88 -5.42
N GLN A 82 23.27 3.83 -5.38
CA GLN A 82 23.69 3.21 -4.12
C GLN A 82 24.28 4.23 -3.12
N ALA A 83 25.01 5.24 -3.62
CA ALA A 83 25.62 6.29 -2.81
C ALA A 83 24.59 7.18 -2.09
N ASP A 84 23.36 7.28 -2.60
CA ASP A 84 22.30 8.12 -2.02
C ASP A 84 21.49 7.38 -0.93
N VAL A 85 21.67 6.05 -0.79
CA VAL A 85 20.92 5.23 0.18
C VAL A 85 21.08 5.73 1.61
N PRO A 86 22.28 6.03 2.15
CA PRO A 86 22.41 6.52 3.52
C PRO A 86 21.60 7.80 3.77
N ALA A 87 21.65 8.76 2.83
CA ALA A 87 20.89 10.00 2.91
C ALA A 87 19.38 9.76 2.85
N LEU A 88 18.92 8.86 1.96
CA LEU A 88 17.50 8.46 1.91
C LEU A 88 17.06 7.88 3.26
N ILE A 89 17.81 6.95 3.84
CA ILE A 89 17.40 6.31 5.11
C ILE A 89 17.42 7.34 6.25
N ALA A 90 18.45 8.19 6.33
CA ALA A 90 18.55 9.22 7.35
C ALA A 90 17.38 10.22 7.28
N ALA A 91 17.06 10.72 6.08
CA ALA A 91 15.97 11.67 5.86
C ALA A 91 14.61 11.12 6.33
N ASN A 92 14.37 9.83 6.07
CA ASN A 92 13.08 9.17 6.22
C ASN A 92 12.93 8.34 7.50
N ARG A 93 13.94 8.34 8.39
CA ARG A 93 13.96 7.48 9.57
C ARG A 93 12.67 7.49 10.40
N PRO A 94 12.04 8.64 10.73
CA PRO A 94 10.78 8.62 11.48
C PRO A 94 9.64 7.89 10.76
N LEU A 95 9.54 8.04 9.43
CA LEU A 95 8.55 7.33 8.61
C LEU A 95 8.85 5.83 8.59
N LEU A 96 10.12 5.46 8.40
CA LEU A 96 10.53 4.05 8.38
C LEU A 96 10.29 3.38 9.73
N ASP A 97 10.63 4.03 10.85
CA ASP A 97 10.41 3.52 12.21
C ASP A 97 8.91 3.30 12.48
N ALA A 98 8.07 4.26 12.07
CA ALA A 98 6.62 4.16 12.23
C ALA A 98 6.02 3.00 11.41
N LEU A 99 6.42 2.86 10.14
CA LEU A 99 5.92 1.77 9.28
C LEU A 99 6.47 0.40 9.71
N ALA A 100 7.75 0.32 10.08
CA ALA A 100 8.35 -0.90 10.60
C ALA A 100 7.62 -1.39 11.86
N SER A 101 7.31 -0.47 12.78
CA SER A 101 6.55 -0.80 13.99
C SER A 101 5.11 -1.23 13.65
N ARG A 102 4.44 -0.55 12.72
CA ARG A 102 3.06 -0.86 12.31
C ARG A 102 2.92 -2.23 11.67
N PHE A 103 3.91 -2.64 10.86
CA PHE A 103 3.89 -3.89 10.10
C PHE A 103 4.75 -5.01 10.70
N ALA A 104 5.34 -4.79 11.87
CA ALA A 104 6.07 -5.83 12.60
C ALA A 104 5.18 -7.05 12.82
N GLY A 105 5.65 -8.22 12.40
CA GLY A 105 4.93 -9.49 12.56
C GLY A 105 3.64 -9.62 11.74
N LYS A 106 3.37 -8.72 10.79
CA LYS A 106 2.17 -8.75 9.95
C LYS A 106 2.48 -9.09 8.51
N VAL A 107 1.52 -9.74 7.86
CA VAL A 107 1.56 -10.10 6.44
C VAL A 107 0.24 -9.74 5.77
N GLN A 108 0.31 -9.48 4.48
CA GLN A 108 -0.83 -9.14 3.65
C GLN A 108 -1.34 -10.40 2.93
N PHE A 109 -2.67 -10.52 2.82
CA PHE A 109 -3.33 -11.41 1.88
C PHE A 109 -4.36 -10.62 1.05
N GLN A 110 -4.54 -11.01 -0.20
CA GLN A 110 -5.70 -10.60 -0.98
C GLN A 110 -6.70 -11.76 -1.00
N VAL A 111 -7.94 -11.47 -0.61
CA VAL A 111 -9.06 -12.40 -0.59
C VAL A 111 -10.11 -11.91 -1.57
N THR A 112 -10.38 -12.73 -2.58
CA THR A 112 -11.43 -12.49 -3.57
C THR A 112 -12.51 -13.54 -3.40
N VAL A 113 -13.76 -13.11 -3.31
CA VAL A 113 -14.92 -14.01 -3.23
C VAL A 113 -15.84 -13.68 -4.39
N SER A 114 -15.97 -14.62 -5.30
CA SER A 114 -16.96 -14.61 -6.37
C SER A 114 -18.09 -15.57 -6.07
N TRP A 115 -19.24 -15.36 -6.68
CA TRP A 115 -20.38 -16.27 -6.59
C TRP A 115 -20.78 -16.84 -7.95
N ASP A 116 -21.61 -17.88 -7.97
CA ASP A 116 -22.25 -18.41 -9.16
C ASP A 116 -23.58 -17.67 -9.42
N PRO A 117 -23.66 -16.75 -10.40
CA PRO A 117 -24.89 -16.00 -10.65
C PRO A 117 -26.08 -16.90 -11.04
N GLN A 118 -25.82 -18.08 -11.61
CA GLN A 118 -26.88 -18.99 -12.06
C GLN A 118 -27.52 -19.73 -10.88
N GLY A 119 -26.71 -20.18 -9.92
CA GLY A 119 -27.16 -20.87 -8.72
C GLY A 119 -27.78 -19.97 -7.64
N VAL A 120 -27.55 -18.65 -7.67
CA VAL A 120 -27.98 -17.70 -6.61
C VAL A 120 -29.48 -17.80 -6.33
N LEU A 121 -30.31 -17.77 -7.37
CA LEU A 121 -31.77 -17.77 -7.20
C LEU A 121 -32.29 -19.07 -6.59
N SER A 122 -31.65 -20.20 -6.91
CA SER A 122 -32.00 -21.49 -6.35
C SER A 122 -31.58 -21.58 -4.88
N LYS A 123 -30.32 -21.25 -4.58
CA LYS A 123 -29.75 -21.35 -3.23
C LYS A 123 -30.44 -20.43 -2.24
N PHE A 124 -30.66 -19.17 -2.62
CA PHE A 124 -31.18 -18.14 -1.74
C PHE A 124 -32.68 -17.88 -1.93
N ARG A 125 -33.42 -18.84 -2.50
CA ARG A 125 -34.86 -18.70 -2.76
C ARG A 125 -35.67 -18.21 -1.54
N ASN A 126 -35.30 -18.70 -0.36
CA ASN A 126 -35.98 -18.40 0.89
C ASN A 126 -35.35 -17.21 1.64
N SER A 127 -34.39 -16.51 1.04
CA SER A 127 -33.79 -15.34 1.69
C SER A 127 -34.80 -14.19 1.72
N PRO A 128 -34.69 -13.28 2.71
CA PRO A 128 -35.61 -12.14 2.82
C PRO A 128 -35.68 -11.30 1.53
N GLU A 129 -34.55 -11.17 0.83
CA GLU A 129 -34.44 -10.36 -0.40
C GLU A 129 -35.17 -10.99 -1.59
N LEU A 130 -35.17 -12.32 -1.69
CA LEU A 130 -35.72 -13.03 -2.86
C LEU A 130 -37.09 -13.67 -2.60
N SER A 131 -37.50 -13.84 -1.34
CA SER A 131 -38.73 -14.56 -0.98
C SER A 131 -40.00 -14.01 -1.66
N GLY A 132 -40.08 -12.69 -1.85
CA GLY A 132 -41.21 -12.02 -2.51
C GLY A 132 -41.24 -12.13 -4.04
N LEU A 133 -40.22 -12.72 -4.68
CA LEU A 133 -40.15 -12.84 -6.15
C LEU A 133 -40.85 -14.11 -6.66
N PHE A 134 -40.73 -15.22 -5.94
CA PHE A 134 -41.18 -16.53 -6.43
C PHE A 134 -42.68 -16.80 -6.28
N GLY A 135 -43.42 -15.86 -5.68
CA GLY A 135 -44.89 -15.89 -5.61
C GLY A 135 -45.58 -15.15 -6.76
N GLU A 136 -44.83 -14.45 -7.62
CA GLU A 136 -45.39 -13.64 -8.72
C GLU A 136 -45.45 -14.45 -10.02
N VAL A 137 -46.53 -14.28 -10.79
CA VAL A 137 -46.73 -14.94 -12.10
C VAL A 137 -45.74 -14.42 -13.15
N SER A 138 -45.26 -13.18 -12.99
CA SER A 138 -44.25 -12.55 -13.84
C SER A 138 -43.39 -11.60 -13.00
N ILE A 139 -42.07 -11.76 -13.07
CA ILE A 139 -41.10 -10.93 -12.32
C ILE A 139 -40.52 -9.89 -13.28
N ALA A 140 -40.67 -8.61 -12.95
CA ALA A 140 -40.02 -7.54 -13.69
C ALA A 140 -38.49 -7.64 -13.57
N PRO A 141 -37.70 -7.50 -14.66
CA PRO A 141 -36.24 -7.60 -14.64
C PRO A 141 -35.58 -6.66 -13.62
N ASP A 142 -36.09 -5.44 -13.48
CA ASP A 142 -35.57 -4.44 -12.54
C ASP A 142 -35.75 -4.88 -11.08
N LYS A 143 -36.88 -5.50 -10.76
CA LYS A 143 -37.18 -5.99 -9.42
C LYS A 143 -36.25 -7.16 -9.05
N LEU A 144 -36.00 -8.06 -10.01
CA LEU A 144 -35.02 -9.14 -9.84
C LEU A 144 -33.61 -8.58 -9.59
N SER A 145 -33.17 -7.64 -10.44
CA SER A 145 -31.85 -7.00 -10.33
C SER A 145 -31.66 -6.31 -8.98
N LEU A 146 -32.64 -5.53 -8.52
CA LEU A 146 -32.61 -4.87 -7.20
C LEU A 146 -32.52 -5.88 -6.05
N SER A 147 -33.27 -6.98 -6.13
CA SER A 147 -33.29 -8.00 -5.08
C SER A 147 -31.98 -8.80 -5.02
N VAL A 148 -31.41 -9.15 -6.19
CA VAL A 148 -30.09 -9.80 -6.28
C VAL A 148 -29.00 -8.85 -5.78
N LYS A 149 -29.09 -7.56 -6.09
CA LYS A 149 -28.17 -6.54 -5.56
C LYS A 149 -28.23 -6.45 -4.04
N ALA A 150 -29.43 -6.38 -3.45
CA ALA A 150 -29.59 -6.36 -2.00
C ALA A 150 -29.04 -7.62 -1.32
N LEU A 151 -29.23 -8.79 -1.95
CA LEU A 151 -28.64 -10.05 -1.49
C LEU A 151 -27.10 -10.00 -1.55
N SER A 152 -26.53 -9.51 -2.65
CA SER A 152 -25.09 -9.34 -2.82
C SER A 152 -24.51 -8.43 -1.74
N GLU A 153 -25.13 -7.27 -1.49
CA GLU A 153 -24.71 -6.32 -0.45
C GLU A 153 -24.74 -6.95 0.95
N ARG A 154 -25.78 -7.74 1.28
CA ARG A 154 -25.84 -8.46 2.56
C ARG A 154 -24.71 -9.48 2.68
N LEU A 155 -24.48 -10.29 1.65
CA LEU A 155 -23.42 -11.30 1.66
C LEU A 155 -22.03 -10.65 1.73
N GLN A 156 -21.81 -9.57 0.98
CA GLN A 156 -20.58 -8.77 1.04
C GLN A 156 -20.33 -8.26 2.47
N ASN A 157 -21.33 -7.67 3.12
CA ASN A 157 -21.21 -7.19 4.50
C ASN A 157 -20.92 -8.33 5.49
N GLN A 158 -21.56 -9.49 5.31
CA GLN A 158 -21.30 -10.67 6.13
C GLN A 158 -19.86 -11.17 5.97
N ILE A 159 -19.35 -11.28 4.73
CA ILE A 159 -17.99 -11.71 4.44
C ILE A 159 -16.97 -10.71 4.99
N LEU A 160 -17.19 -9.42 4.77
CA LEU A 160 -16.32 -8.38 5.29
C LEU A 160 -16.23 -8.43 6.82
N HIS A 161 -17.38 -8.56 7.48
CA HIS A 161 -17.44 -8.66 8.94
C HIS A 161 -16.67 -9.89 9.47
N LEU A 162 -16.64 -11.00 8.72
CA LEU A 162 -15.82 -12.16 9.07
C LEU A 162 -14.32 -11.85 8.93
N LEU A 163 -13.91 -11.22 7.83
CA LEU A 163 -12.51 -10.83 7.59
C LEU A 163 -12.00 -9.81 8.63
N GLU A 164 -12.84 -8.84 9.03
CA GLU A 164 -12.51 -7.81 10.03
C GLU A 164 -12.26 -8.38 11.43
N LYS A 165 -12.76 -9.58 11.76
CA LYS A 165 -12.48 -10.23 13.06
C LYS A 165 -11.05 -10.71 13.19
N VAL A 166 -10.43 -11.09 12.07
CA VAL A 166 -9.07 -11.64 12.02
C VAL A 166 -8.03 -10.61 11.57
N ALA A 167 -8.42 -9.72 10.67
CA ALA A 167 -7.51 -8.70 10.14
C ALA A 167 -7.35 -7.53 11.10
N SER A 168 -6.11 -7.02 11.21
CA SER A 168 -5.84 -5.75 11.89
C SER A 168 -6.29 -4.55 11.06
N GLU A 169 -6.29 -4.69 9.72
CA GLU A 169 -6.76 -3.70 8.77
C GLU A 169 -7.32 -4.41 7.53
N VAL A 170 -8.38 -3.85 6.93
CA VAL A 170 -8.99 -4.35 5.69
C VAL A 170 -9.11 -3.20 4.69
N LEU A 171 -8.65 -3.43 3.46
CA LEU A 171 -8.85 -2.54 2.32
C LEU A 171 -9.77 -3.20 1.31
N GLN A 172 -10.85 -2.52 0.95
CA GLN A 172 -11.71 -2.96 -0.15
C GLN A 172 -11.15 -2.42 -1.48
N LEU A 173 -10.96 -3.33 -2.43
CA LEU A 173 -10.60 -3.04 -3.80
C LEU A 173 -11.85 -3.06 -4.70
N PRO A 174 -11.78 -2.50 -5.92
CA PRO A 174 -12.88 -2.58 -6.87
C PRO A 174 -13.31 -4.04 -7.15
N VAL A 175 -14.62 -4.24 -7.27
CA VAL A 175 -15.29 -5.51 -7.58
C VAL A 175 -15.91 -5.49 -8.97
N THR A 176 -16.10 -6.66 -9.57
CA THR A 176 -16.88 -6.90 -10.81
C THR A 176 -18.26 -7.48 -10.47
N ASP A 177 -19.17 -7.54 -11.44
CA ASP A 177 -20.57 -7.98 -11.22
C ASP A 177 -20.71 -9.40 -10.65
N ASP A 178 -19.74 -10.27 -10.89
CA ASP A 178 -19.68 -11.66 -10.41
C ASP A 178 -18.90 -11.82 -9.09
N MET A 179 -18.46 -10.72 -8.49
CA MET A 179 -17.59 -10.68 -7.33
C MET A 179 -18.29 -10.02 -6.14
N LEU A 180 -18.45 -10.77 -5.06
CA LEU A 180 -19.01 -10.28 -3.81
C LEU A 180 -18.01 -9.40 -3.05
N THR A 181 -16.73 -9.76 -3.07
CA THR A 181 -15.69 -8.94 -2.45
C THR A 181 -14.33 -9.15 -3.11
N ASN A 182 -13.54 -8.07 -3.12
CA ASN A 182 -12.13 -8.06 -3.44
C ASN A 182 -11.45 -7.28 -2.31
N SER A 183 -10.91 -7.98 -1.32
CA SER A 183 -10.36 -7.34 -0.13
C SER A 183 -8.89 -7.67 0.02
N VAL A 184 -8.12 -6.72 0.54
CA VAL A 184 -6.77 -6.94 1.02
C VAL A 184 -6.80 -6.85 2.54
N VAL A 185 -6.29 -7.88 3.22
CA VAL A 185 -6.31 -7.99 4.67
C VAL A 185 -4.87 -7.99 5.21
N LEU A 186 -4.65 -7.25 6.30
CA LEU A 186 -3.39 -7.25 7.04
C LEU A 186 -3.55 -8.08 8.31
N VAL A 187 -2.88 -9.23 8.36
CA VAL A 187 -3.06 -10.22 9.42
C VAL A 187 -1.75 -10.41 10.18
N GLU A 188 -1.84 -10.57 11.49
CA GLU A 188 -0.69 -10.96 12.31
C GLU A 188 -0.28 -12.40 11.99
N THR A 189 1.02 -12.66 11.90
CA THR A 189 1.56 -13.99 11.55
C THR A 189 1.16 -15.05 12.59
N SER A 190 0.92 -14.65 13.83
CA SER A 190 0.39 -15.50 14.91
C SER A 190 -1.07 -15.91 14.70
N ARG A 191 -1.83 -15.19 13.85
CA ARG A 191 -3.28 -15.38 13.64
C ARG A 191 -3.61 -16.01 12.28
N LEU A 192 -2.62 -16.58 11.57
CA LEU A 192 -2.86 -17.20 10.26
C LEU A 192 -3.88 -18.34 10.31
N ALA A 193 -3.85 -19.16 11.36
CA ALA A 193 -4.84 -20.22 11.54
C ALA A 193 -6.28 -19.69 11.71
N GLU A 194 -6.45 -18.51 12.29
CA GLU A 194 -7.76 -17.85 12.38
C GLU A 194 -8.23 -17.35 11.02
N LEU A 195 -7.30 -16.94 10.14
CA LEU A 195 -7.63 -16.53 8.77
C LEU A 195 -8.14 -17.75 8.00
N ASP A 196 -7.46 -18.88 8.08
CA ASP A 196 -7.87 -20.12 7.42
C ASP A 196 -9.29 -20.54 7.87
N GLN A 197 -9.55 -20.54 9.18
CA GLN A 197 -10.90 -20.79 9.72
C GLN A 197 -11.94 -19.77 9.25
N THR A 198 -11.54 -18.51 9.09
CA THR A 198 -12.41 -17.45 8.56
C THR A 198 -12.76 -17.72 7.10
N ILE A 199 -11.81 -18.17 6.29
CA ILE A 199 -12.05 -18.57 4.90
C ILE A 199 -12.98 -19.78 4.82
N GLU A 200 -12.79 -20.79 5.66
CA GLU A 200 -13.69 -21.94 5.76
C GLU A 200 -15.12 -21.51 6.17
N ALA A 201 -15.25 -20.57 7.11
CA ALA A 201 -16.54 -20.03 7.51
C ALA A 201 -17.22 -19.22 6.39
N ILE A 202 -16.44 -18.53 5.54
CA ILE A 202 -16.96 -17.87 4.34
C ILE A 202 -17.42 -18.91 3.32
N ASP A 203 -16.64 -19.95 3.07
CA ASP A 203 -17.01 -21.04 2.15
C ASP A 203 -18.33 -21.71 2.58
N ALA A 204 -18.48 -21.96 3.88
CA ALA A 204 -19.69 -22.58 4.46
C ALA A 204 -20.98 -21.76 4.25
N ILE A 205 -20.90 -20.47 3.89
CA ILE A 205 -22.08 -19.69 3.50
C ILE A 205 -22.76 -20.33 2.29
N TRP A 206 -21.97 -20.75 1.29
CA TRP A 206 -22.44 -21.47 0.11
C TRP A 206 -21.31 -22.19 -0.63
N THR A 207 -20.92 -23.35 -0.12
CA THR A 207 -19.79 -24.15 -0.61
C THR A 207 -19.85 -24.47 -2.11
N GLU A 208 -21.03 -24.71 -2.68
CA GLU A 208 -21.11 -25.07 -4.10
C GLU A 208 -21.07 -23.87 -5.05
N GLY A 209 -21.33 -22.65 -4.56
CA GLY A 209 -21.48 -21.48 -5.40
C GLY A 209 -20.51 -20.34 -5.11
N LEU A 210 -19.77 -20.38 -4.00
CA LEU A 210 -18.67 -19.44 -3.78
C LEU A 210 -17.39 -19.95 -4.43
N ARG A 211 -16.65 -19.01 -5.04
CA ARG A 211 -15.30 -19.23 -5.54
C ARG A 211 -14.39 -18.26 -4.80
N ILE A 212 -13.66 -18.81 -3.84
CA ILE A 212 -12.75 -18.05 -2.99
C ILE A 212 -11.32 -18.19 -3.51
N LYS A 213 -10.64 -17.07 -3.69
CA LYS A 213 -9.23 -17.02 -4.04
C LYS A 213 -8.48 -16.23 -2.97
N GLN A 214 -7.47 -16.86 -2.39
CA GLN A 214 -6.53 -16.21 -1.47
C GLN A 214 -5.17 -16.11 -2.15
N ILE A 215 -4.57 -14.92 -2.13
CA ILE A 215 -3.23 -14.64 -2.66
C ILE A 215 -2.37 -14.08 -1.52
N GLY A 216 -1.21 -14.67 -1.29
CA GLY A 216 -0.28 -14.31 -0.22
C GLY A 216 0.35 -15.55 0.42
N PRO A 217 1.14 -15.39 1.49
CA PRO A 217 1.45 -14.14 2.17
C PRO A 217 2.33 -13.20 1.33
N ALA A 218 2.10 -11.90 1.45
CA ALA A 218 2.88 -10.84 0.81
C ALA A 218 3.25 -9.75 1.82
N PRO A 219 4.23 -8.87 1.54
CA PRO A 219 4.42 -7.70 2.38
C PRO A 219 3.27 -6.70 2.20
N ALA A 220 3.16 -5.74 3.12
CA ALA A 220 2.03 -4.81 3.24
C ALA A 220 2.00 -3.70 2.15
N ALA A 221 2.26 -4.05 0.89
CA ALA A 221 2.40 -3.13 -0.23
C ALA A 221 1.13 -2.33 -0.52
N SER A 222 -0.05 -2.93 -0.33
CA SER A 222 -1.33 -2.24 -0.52
C SER A 222 -1.66 -1.27 0.62
N PHE A 223 -1.09 -1.50 1.82
CA PHE A 223 -1.30 -0.64 2.99
C PHE A 223 -0.32 0.53 3.05
N ALA A 224 0.93 0.31 2.62
CA ALA A 224 1.90 1.37 2.43
C ALA A 224 3.03 0.93 1.49
N SER A 225 3.13 1.61 0.35
CA SER A 225 4.30 1.61 -0.52
C SER A 225 5.02 2.96 -0.43
N LEU A 226 6.33 2.92 -0.30
CA LEU A 226 7.19 4.10 -0.23
C LEU A 226 7.42 4.66 -1.62
N ALA A 227 7.15 5.95 -1.81
CA ALA A 227 7.41 6.68 -3.05
C ALA A 227 8.47 7.76 -2.78
N PRO A 228 9.71 7.61 -3.28
CA PRO A 228 10.76 8.59 -3.08
C PRO A 228 10.58 9.79 -4.01
N ARG A 229 10.73 10.99 -3.47
CA ARG A 229 10.80 12.24 -4.23
C ARG A 229 12.15 12.90 -3.98
N LYS A 230 12.85 13.26 -5.05
CA LYS A 230 14.09 14.03 -4.95
C LYS A 230 13.78 15.44 -4.47
N ILE A 231 14.49 15.87 -3.43
CA ILE A 231 14.47 17.20 -2.83
C ILE A 231 15.78 17.89 -3.21
N THR A 232 15.66 19.04 -3.86
CA THR A 232 16.79 19.86 -4.30
C THR A 232 17.10 20.96 -3.28
N ALA A 233 18.26 21.62 -3.41
CA ALA A 233 18.58 22.80 -2.59
C ALA A 233 17.49 23.89 -2.69
N ARG A 234 16.94 24.10 -3.89
CA ARG A 234 15.84 25.04 -4.13
C ARG A 234 14.57 24.66 -3.37
N ASP A 235 14.24 23.37 -3.26
CA ASP A 235 13.08 22.93 -2.49
C ASP A 235 13.25 23.24 -1.00
N ILE A 236 14.49 23.15 -0.48
CA ILE A 236 14.82 23.49 0.91
C ILE A 236 14.71 25.00 1.12
N GLU A 237 15.23 25.82 0.21
CA GLU A 237 15.09 27.29 0.25
C GLU A 237 13.61 27.71 0.28
N ILE A 238 12.79 27.17 -0.61
CA ILE A 238 11.34 27.43 -0.65
C ILE A 238 10.67 27.00 0.67
N ALA A 239 11.07 25.85 1.23
CA ALA A 239 10.50 25.36 2.49
C ALA A 239 10.86 26.29 3.68
N LEU A 240 12.10 26.75 3.75
CA LEU A 240 12.56 27.73 4.74
C LEU A 240 11.78 29.04 4.63
N GLU A 241 11.62 29.57 3.42
CA GLU A 241 10.84 30.78 3.15
C GLU A 241 9.37 30.63 3.57
N THR A 242 8.76 29.48 3.22
CA THR A 242 7.34 29.19 3.54
C THR A 242 7.07 29.20 5.04
N ILE A 243 8.04 28.76 5.84
CA ILE A 243 7.91 28.72 7.31
C ILE A 243 8.44 29.99 7.99
N GLY A 244 9.21 30.82 7.26
CA GLY A 244 9.89 31.99 7.81
C GLY A 244 11.11 31.63 8.67
N SER A 245 11.78 30.51 8.36
CA SER A 245 12.97 30.01 9.07
C SER A 245 14.26 30.25 8.26
N ARG A 246 15.42 30.16 8.92
CA ARG A 246 16.75 30.36 8.33
C ARG A 246 17.55 29.04 8.29
N PRO A 247 18.54 28.90 7.39
CA PRO A 247 19.33 27.66 7.23
C PRO A 247 20.09 27.16 8.47
N HIS A 248 20.24 28.00 9.51
CA HIS A 248 20.98 27.68 10.74
C HIS A 248 20.11 27.70 11.99
N ASP A 249 18.79 27.81 11.82
CA ASP A 249 17.85 27.76 12.93
C ASP A 249 17.90 26.38 13.61
N THR A 250 17.72 26.35 14.92
CA THR A 250 17.67 25.07 15.64
C THR A 250 16.35 24.36 15.37
N GLN A 251 16.26 23.07 15.71
CA GLN A 251 15.01 22.32 15.61
C GLN A 251 13.87 22.96 16.45
N GLN A 252 14.21 23.60 17.57
CA GLN A 252 13.25 24.33 18.39
C GLN A 252 12.73 25.59 17.68
N ASP A 253 13.62 26.31 16.98
CA ASP A 253 13.26 27.50 16.21
C ASP A 253 12.33 27.15 15.04
N ILE A 254 12.62 26.06 14.33
CA ILE A 254 11.76 25.55 13.23
C ILE A 254 10.39 25.14 13.75
N ALA A 255 10.33 24.44 14.89
CA ALA A 255 9.06 24.06 15.51
C ALA A 255 8.23 25.29 15.92
N ARG A 256 8.89 26.36 16.40
CA ARG A 256 8.25 27.64 16.70
C ARG A 256 7.75 28.34 15.45
N ALA A 257 8.61 28.50 14.43
CA ALA A 257 8.28 29.15 13.17
C ALA A 257 7.11 28.44 12.47
N ARG A 258 7.11 27.09 12.48
CA ARG A 258 5.97 26.29 11.97
C ARG A 258 4.67 26.59 12.71
N ARG A 259 4.70 26.72 14.04
CA ARG A 259 3.51 27.03 14.84
C ARG A 259 2.98 28.41 14.48
N ASP A 260 3.86 29.39 14.39
CA ASP A 260 3.51 30.78 14.07
C ASP A 260 2.93 30.87 12.65
N ALA A 261 3.53 30.19 11.67
CA ALA A 261 3.03 30.11 10.29
C ALA A 261 1.63 29.47 10.22
N LEU A 262 1.38 28.39 10.97
CA LEU A 262 0.06 27.74 11.00
C LEU A 262 -1.02 28.63 11.62
N LEU A 263 -0.68 29.44 12.61
CA LEU A 263 -1.60 30.41 13.22
C LEU A 263 -1.94 31.55 12.26
N GLN A 264 -0.95 32.02 11.49
CA GLN A 264 -1.13 33.12 10.53
C GLN A 264 -1.88 32.69 9.27
N SER A 265 -1.71 31.44 8.82
CA SER A 265 -2.28 30.97 7.56
C SER A 265 -2.80 29.52 7.65
N PRO A 266 -3.94 29.28 8.34
CA PRO A 266 -4.53 27.94 8.45
C PRO A 266 -4.87 27.30 7.10
N LEU A 267 -5.22 28.12 6.10
CA LEU A 267 -5.53 27.66 4.74
C LEU A 267 -4.29 27.06 4.02
N ALA A 268 -3.08 27.43 4.44
CA ALA A 268 -1.82 26.92 3.91
C ALA A 268 -1.24 25.75 4.74
N ALA A 269 -2.04 25.16 5.65
CA ALA A 269 -1.52 24.18 6.61
C ALA A 269 -0.85 22.96 5.99
N ALA A 270 -1.30 22.50 4.81
CA ALA A 270 -0.67 21.38 4.11
C ALA A 270 0.75 21.72 3.63
N ASP A 271 0.93 22.88 2.99
CA ASP A 271 2.22 23.35 2.49
C ASP A 271 3.19 23.66 3.61
N ILE A 272 2.70 24.24 4.71
CA ILE A 272 3.50 24.50 5.91
C ILE A 272 3.99 23.19 6.54
N LYS A 273 3.11 22.18 6.66
CA LYS A 273 3.50 20.86 7.18
C LYS A 273 4.56 20.19 6.29
N ARG A 274 4.34 20.20 4.98
CA ARG A 274 5.28 19.64 3.99
C ARG A 274 6.64 20.34 4.03
N SER A 275 6.64 21.67 4.15
CA SER A 275 7.88 22.46 4.25
C SER A 275 8.65 22.09 5.52
N ALA A 276 7.96 21.88 6.65
CA ALA A 276 8.60 21.49 7.89
C ALA A 276 9.22 20.09 7.79
N GLU A 277 8.53 19.17 7.12
CA GLU A 277 9.05 17.82 6.85
C GLU A 277 10.33 17.85 6.00
N ILE A 278 10.38 18.72 4.98
CA ILE A 278 11.58 18.91 4.14
C ILE A 278 12.74 19.43 4.99
N ILE A 279 12.51 20.45 5.82
CA ILE A 279 13.54 21.03 6.69
C ILE A 279 14.04 20.00 7.71
N ASP A 280 13.13 19.35 8.43
CA ASP A 280 13.47 18.32 9.42
C ASP A 280 14.27 17.17 8.80
N ALA A 281 13.93 16.77 7.57
CA ALA A 281 14.67 15.76 6.83
C ALA A 281 16.08 16.25 6.44
N ALA A 282 16.23 17.50 5.99
CA ALA A 282 17.52 18.09 5.66
C ALA A 282 18.45 18.13 6.89
N PHE A 283 17.93 18.47 8.07
CA PHE A 283 18.68 18.41 9.33
C PHE A 283 19.20 17.00 9.65
N ARG A 284 18.37 15.97 9.44
CA ARG A 284 18.77 14.57 9.68
C ARG A 284 19.87 14.09 8.74
N VAL A 285 19.87 14.57 7.50
CA VAL A 285 20.91 14.24 6.52
C VAL A 285 22.21 15.00 6.80
N GLY A 286 22.14 16.16 7.47
CA GLY A 286 23.31 16.97 7.82
C GLY A 286 23.88 17.75 6.64
N THR A 287 23.01 18.36 5.83
CA THR A 287 23.44 18.89 4.51
C THR A 287 24.25 20.17 4.56
N ASN A 288 25.47 20.07 4.04
CA ASN A 288 26.03 21.03 3.09
C ASN A 288 25.36 20.84 1.72
N ASN A 289 24.28 21.57 1.39
CA ASN A 289 23.72 21.76 0.03
C ASN A 289 23.49 20.56 -0.93
N GLN A 290 23.46 19.31 -0.45
CA GLN A 290 23.24 18.15 -1.32
C GLN A 290 21.76 17.76 -1.41
N ALA A 291 21.33 17.38 -2.62
CA ALA A 291 19.99 16.85 -2.86
C ALA A 291 19.82 15.49 -2.16
N PHE A 292 18.62 15.20 -1.67
CA PHE A 292 18.30 13.92 -1.02
C PHE A 292 16.91 13.42 -1.45
N PHE A 293 16.51 12.24 -1.01
CA PHE A 293 15.19 11.69 -1.28
C PHE A 293 14.31 11.72 -0.04
N LEU A 294 13.12 12.30 -0.16
CA LEU A 294 12.07 12.26 0.86
C LEU A 294 10.95 11.34 0.39
N CYS A 295 10.62 10.33 1.18
CA CYS A 295 9.60 9.35 0.88
C CYS A 295 8.24 9.77 1.44
N THR A 296 7.20 9.41 0.70
CA THR A 296 5.82 9.41 1.19
C THR A 296 5.28 7.98 1.16
N ALA A 297 4.43 7.60 2.11
CA ALA A 297 3.70 6.34 2.06
C ALA A 297 2.41 6.51 1.24
N ILE A 298 2.19 5.62 0.28
CA ILE A 298 0.99 5.56 -0.56
C ILE A 298 0.25 4.26 -0.22
N SER A 299 -1.05 4.31 0.01
CA SER A 299 -1.90 3.13 0.11
C SER A 299 -2.81 3.00 -1.11
N ASP A 300 -3.19 1.76 -1.46
CA ASP A 300 -4.10 1.50 -2.59
C ASP A 300 -5.46 2.16 -2.36
N GLY A 301 -5.91 2.24 -1.10
CA GLY A 301 -7.10 3.00 -0.73
C GLY A 301 -7.02 4.46 -1.15
N GLN A 302 -5.86 5.12 -1.01
CA GLN A 302 -5.67 6.51 -1.45
C GLN A 302 -5.50 6.62 -2.98
N ALA A 303 -4.85 5.65 -3.63
CA ALA A 303 -4.64 5.64 -5.07
C ALA A 303 -5.94 5.49 -5.88
N ALA A 304 -6.90 4.70 -5.38
CA ALA A 304 -8.23 4.55 -5.99
C ALA A 304 -8.99 5.88 -6.04
N PHE A 305 -8.95 6.69 -4.97
CA PHE A 305 -9.58 8.01 -4.93
C PHE A 305 -8.96 9.03 -5.89
N VAL A 306 -7.64 9.00 -6.09
CA VAL A 306 -6.93 9.91 -7.01
C VAL A 306 -7.25 9.60 -8.47
N THR A 307 -7.41 8.32 -8.81
CA THR A 307 -7.69 7.88 -10.19
C THR A 307 -9.13 8.20 -10.60
N GLN A 308 -10.10 8.08 -9.69
CA GLN A 308 -11.50 8.44 -9.96
C GLN A 308 -11.70 9.94 -10.21
N ARG A 309 -10.87 10.81 -9.63
CA ARG A 309 -10.92 12.27 -9.86
C ARG A 309 -10.40 12.73 -11.23
N LYS A 310 -9.67 11.89 -11.96
CA LYS A 310 -9.16 12.23 -13.30
C LYS A 310 -10.09 11.80 -14.44
N VAL A 311 -11.17 11.08 -14.12
CA VAL A 311 -12.12 10.51 -15.09
C VAL A 311 -13.54 11.11 -14.94
N ALA A 312 -13.72 12.07 -14.04
CA ALA A 312 -14.92 12.88 -13.88
C ALA A 312 -14.63 14.33 -14.32
#